data_AF-A0A653IMJ7-F1
#
_entry.id   AF-A0A653IMJ7-F1
#
_cell.length_a   1.000
_cell.length_b   1.000
_cell.length_c   1.000
_cell.angle_alpha   90.00
_cell.angle_beta   90.00
_cell.angle_gamma   90.00
#
_symmetry.space_group_name_H-M   'P 1'
#
loop_
_entity.id
_entity.type
_entity.pdbx_description
1 polymer ?
#
loop_
_entity_poly.entity_id
_entity_poly.type
_entity_poly.pdbx_seq_one_letter_code
_entity_poly.pdbx_strand_id
1 'polypeptide(L)'
;MLPAQCRTPNGLRDSGEISDISTQGCCIRTETLMFRVGSRVIIRPDGMEALGGTVRWIAGDCAGLEFDRAIYGPIVDHLVRLHELGTQVSVTRD
;
A
#
# COMPACT_ATOMS: atom_id res chain seq x y z
N MET A 1 6.23 1.88 9.99
CA MET A 1 5.82 1.51 8.61
C MET A 1 4.54 0.70 8.68
N LEU A 2 3.62 0.86 7.72
CA LEU A 2 2.30 0.20 7.77
C LEU A 2 2.36 -1.12 6.99
N PRO A 3 2.11 -2.29 7.63
CA PRO A 3 2.11 -3.57 6.93
C PRO A 3 1.05 -3.60 5.82
N ALA A 4 1.41 -4.19 4.69
CA ALA A 4 0.50 -4.33 3.55
C ALA A 4 0.71 -5.66 2.82
N GLN A 5 -0.37 -6.18 2.24
CA GLN A 5 -0.29 -7.27 1.27
C GLN A 5 -0.34 -6.69 -0.15
N CYS A 6 0.56 -7.15 -1.00
CA CYS A 6 0.63 -6.78 -2.40
C CYS A 6 0.09 -7.92 -3.25
N ARG A 7 -0.64 -7.59 -4.33
CA ARG A 7 -1.02 -8.54 -5.36
C ARG A 7 -0.81 -7.94 -6.74
N THR A 8 -0.05 -8.64 -7.56
CA THR A 8 0.17 -8.28 -8.97
C THR A 8 -0.91 -8.91 -9.87
N PRO A 9 -1.04 -8.47 -11.14
CA PRO A 9 -2.12 -8.92 -12.03
C PRO A 9 -2.02 -10.40 -12.39
N ASN A 10 -0.81 -10.97 -12.37
CA ASN A 10 -0.57 -12.40 -12.60
C ASN A 10 -0.91 -13.26 -11.36
N GLY A 11 -1.41 -12.66 -10.28
CA GLY A 11 -1.84 -13.34 -9.06
C GLY A 11 -0.75 -13.52 -8.00
N LEU A 12 0.50 -13.13 -8.27
CA LEU A 12 1.58 -13.23 -7.29
C LEU A 12 1.32 -12.27 -6.11
N ARG A 13 1.50 -12.80 -4.90
CA ARG A 13 1.30 -12.10 -3.63
C ARG A 13 2.63 -11.93 -2.89
N ASP A 14 2.77 -10.82 -2.19
CA ASP A 14 3.91 -10.59 -1.29
C ASP A 14 3.47 -9.76 -0.09
N SER A 15 4.19 -9.93 1.02
CA SER A 15 4.14 -8.98 2.13
C SER A 15 5.05 -7.79 1.82
N GLY A 16 4.58 -6.60 2.15
CA GLY A 16 5.36 -5.38 2.02
C GLY A 16 4.99 -4.37 3.08
N GLU A 17 5.67 -3.25 3.05
CA GLU A 17 5.47 -2.15 3.99
C GLU A 17 5.22 -0.86 3.24
N ILE A 18 4.18 -0.13 3.64
CA ILE A 18 3.94 1.22 3.16
C ILE A 18 4.78 2.17 4.02
N SER A 19 5.73 2.84 3.37
CA SER A 19 6.64 3.78 4.02
C SER A 19 6.08 5.22 4.02
N ASP A 20 5.21 5.54 3.08
CA ASP A 20 4.55 6.83 2.95
C ASP A 20 3.19 6.67 2.24
N ILE A 21 2.18 7.44 2.64
CA ILE A 21 0.84 7.40 2.05
C ILE A 21 0.22 8.80 1.96
N SER A 22 -0.42 9.05 0.84
CA SER A 22 -1.20 10.27 0.56
C SER A 22 -2.57 9.89 0.03
N THR A 23 -3.42 10.88 -0.25
CA THR A 23 -4.70 10.63 -0.93
C THR A 23 -4.53 10.10 -2.35
N GLN A 24 -3.41 10.38 -3.02
CA GLN A 24 -3.20 10.04 -4.43
C GLN A 24 -2.36 8.78 -4.65
N GLY A 25 -1.68 8.31 -3.62
CA GLY A 25 -0.74 7.22 -3.79
C GLY A 25 0.04 6.90 -2.53
N CYS A 26 0.93 5.92 -2.64
CA CYS A 26 1.82 5.52 -1.56
C CYS A 26 3.18 5.05 -2.09
N CYS A 27 4.16 5.03 -1.20
CA CYS A 27 5.42 4.32 -1.43
C CYS A 27 5.36 2.97 -0.73
N ILE A 28 5.61 1.90 -1.49
CA ILE A 28 5.64 0.53 -0.97
C ILE A 28 7.03 -0.06 -1.10
N ARG A 29 7.45 -0.76 -0.05
CA ARG A 29 8.66 -1.58 -0.01
C ARG A 29 8.27 -3.05 0.00
N THR A 30 8.84 -3.83 -0.89
CA THR A 30 8.60 -5.29 -0.95
C THR A 30 9.92 -6.04 -0.90
N GLU A 31 9.92 -7.18 -0.21
CA GLU A 31 11.14 -7.99 -0.06
C GLU A 31 11.38 -8.92 -1.26
N THR A 32 10.29 -9.43 -1.86
CA THR A 32 10.39 -10.50 -2.87
C THR A 32 9.83 -10.08 -4.24
N LEU A 33 8.76 -9.27 -4.25
CA LEU A 33 8.12 -8.81 -5.47
C LEU A 33 8.97 -7.75 -6.18
N MET A 34 9.29 -8.03 -7.45
CA MET A 34 9.85 -7.04 -8.36
C MET A 34 8.73 -6.41 -9.18
N PHE A 35 8.40 -5.15 -8.87
CA PHE A 35 7.45 -4.39 -9.67
C PHE A 35 8.06 -3.96 -11.00
N ARG A 36 7.19 -3.57 -11.94
CA ARG A 36 7.58 -2.84 -13.15
C ARG A 36 6.77 -1.56 -13.23
N VAL A 37 7.44 -0.46 -13.57
CA VAL A 37 6.77 0.81 -13.88
C VAL A 37 5.69 0.58 -14.95
N GLY A 38 4.50 1.16 -14.73
CA GLY A 38 3.31 0.96 -15.55
C GLY A 38 2.46 -0.25 -15.17
N SER A 39 2.93 -1.14 -14.30
CA SER A 39 2.14 -2.29 -13.86
C SER A 39 1.04 -1.88 -12.88
N ARG A 40 -0.13 -2.52 -13.02
CA ARG A 40 -1.20 -2.43 -12.02
C ARG A 40 -0.84 -3.28 -10.82
N VAL A 41 -1.08 -2.77 -9.62
CA VAL A 41 -0.89 -3.49 -8.36
C VAL A 41 -2.09 -3.23 -7.48
N ILE A 42 -2.55 -4.26 -6.78
CA ILE A 42 -3.51 -4.13 -5.70
C ILE A 42 -2.71 -4.21 -4.40
N ILE A 43 -2.83 -3.19 -3.56
CA ILE A 43 -2.29 -3.21 -2.21
C ILE A 43 -3.42 -3.30 -1.20
N ARG A 44 -3.20 -3.98 -0.09
CA ARG A 44 -4.13 -4.02 1.03
C ARG A 44 -3.37 -3.67 2.30
N PRO A 45 -3.37 -2.39 2.71
CA PRO A 45 -2.86 -2.00 4.01
C PRO A 45 -3.64 -2.70 5.12
N ASP A 46 -2.98 -3.01 6.23
CA ASP A 46 -3.67 -3.58 7.40
C ASP A 46 -4.76 -2.63 7.91
N GLY A 47 -5.93 -3.19 8.23
CA GLY A 47 -7.12 -2.41 8.61
C GLY A 47 -7.80 -1.60 7.49
N MET A 48 -7.39 -1.75 6.22
CA MET A 48 -7.98 -1.02 5.09
C MET A 48 -8.54 -1.93 3.98
N GLU A 49 -9.45 -1.39 3.18
CA GLU A 49 -9.85 -1.98 1.91
C GLU A 49 -8.69 -2.04 0.90
N ALA A 50 -8.82 -2.93 -0.07
CA ALA A 50 -7.81 -3.06 -1.11
C ALA A 50 -7.84 -1.84 -2.04
N LEU A 51 -6.67 -1.27 -2.31
CA LEU A 51 -6.45 -0.12 -3.18
C LEU A 51 -5.76 -0.59 -4.45
N GLY A 52 -6.38 -0.31 -5.60
CA GLY A 52 -5.76 -0.48 -6.91
C GLY A 52 -4.90 0.74 -7.25
N GLY A 53 -3.77 0.51 -7.90
CA GLY A 53 -2.92 1.57 -8.40
C GLY A 53 -2.00 1.15 -9.53
N THR A 54 -1.28 2.13 -10.08
CA THR A 54 -0.26 1.96 -11.12
C THR A 54 1.11 2.36 -10.59
N VAL A 55 2.11 1.49 -10.78
CA VAL A 55 3.49 1.79 -10.38
C VAL A 55 4.04 2.91 -11.27
N ARG A 56 4.46 4.02 -10.68
CA ARG A 56 4.96 5.22 -11.40
C ARG A 56 6.47 5.31 -11.43
N TRP A 57 7.14 4.81 -10.41
CA TRP A 57 8.60 4.79 -10.31
C TRP A 57 9.06 3.62 -9.43
N ILE A 58 10.32 3.23 -9.59
CA ILE A 58 11.00 2.24 -8.77
C ILE A 58 12.39 2.79 -8.42
N ALA A 59 12.76 2.71 -7.16
CA ALA A 59 14.07 3.09 -6.65
C ALA A 59 14.52 2.07 -5.60
N GLY A 60 15.43 1.17 -5.99
CA GLY A 60 15.86 0.06 -5.13
C GLY A 60 14.71 -0.91 -4.83
N ASP A 61 14.43 -1.11 -3.54
CA ASP A 61 13.34 -1.93 -2.99
C ASP A 61 12.01 -1.17 -2.88
N CYS A 62 11.99 0.11 -3.24
CA CYS A 62 10.83 0.97 -3.13
C CYS A 62 10.14 1.18 -4.49
N ALA A 63 8.81 1.17 -4.49
CA ALA A 63 7.98 1.49 -5.62
C ALA A 63 6.92 2.53 -5.26
N GLY A 64 6.82 3.58 -6.08
CA GLY A 64 5.76 4.56 -5.96
C GLY A 64 4.51 4.10 -6.70
N LEU A 65 3.39 4.02 -5.99
CA LEU A 65 2.09 3.64 -6.52
C LEU A 65 1.18 4.86 -6.56
N GLU A 66 0.62 5.15 -7.72
CA GLU A 66 -0.50 6.10 -7.88
C GLU A 66 -1.81 5.32 -7.82
N PHE A 67 -2.76 5.76 -6.99
CA PHE A 67 -4.03 5.07 -6.83
C PHE A 67 -4.97 5.33 -8.02
N ASP A 68 -5.75 4.30 -8.37
CA ASP A 68 -6.77 4.39 -9.42
C ASP A 68 -7.89 5.36 -9.04
N ARG A 69 -8.11 5.52 -7.73
CA ARG A 69 -9.05 6.47 -7.12
C ARG A 69 -8.41 7.09 -5.91
N ALA A 70 -8.56 8.40 -5.77
CA ALA A 70 -8.10 9.10 -4.58
C ALA A 70 -8.79 8.56 -3.32
N ILE A 71 -8.01 8.38 -2.25
CA ILE A 71 -8.52 8.04 -0.92
C ILE A 71 -9.09 9.30 -0.28
N TYR A 72 -10.20 9.15 0.45
CA TYR A 72 -10.80 10.23 1.22
C TYR A 72 -9.84 10.71 2.33
N GLY A 73 -9.55 12.01 2.37
CA GLY A 73 -8.56 12.62 3.28
C GLY A 73 -8.65 12.15 4.74
N PRO A 74 -9.84 12.13 5.37
CA PRO A 74 -10.01 11.64 6.75
C PRO A 74 -9.56 10.19 7.00
N ILE A 75 -9.58 9.34 5.97
CA ILE A 75 -9.07 7.97 6.07
C ILE A 75 -7.54 7.97 6.13
N VAL A 76 -6.89 8.86 5.37
CA VAL A 76 -5.43 9.04 5.42
C VAL A 76 -5.02 9.57 6.79
N ASP A 77 -5.73 10.57 7.33
CA ASP A 77 -5.46 11.10 8.68
C ASP A 77 -5.57 10.03 9.76
N HIS A 78 -6.55 9.12 9.63
CA HIS A 78 -6.70 7.98 10.54
C HIS A 78 -5.50 7.03 10.45
N LEU A 79 -5.04 6.71 9.23
CA LEU A 79 -3.88 5.83 9.03
C LEU A 79 -2.57 6.43 9.54
N VAL A 80 -2.35 7.73 9.32
CA VAL A 80 -1.17 8.43 9.85
C VAL A 80 -1.17 8.33 11.38
N ARG A 81 -2.32 8.56 12.01
CA ARG A 81 -2.45 8.40 13.48
C ARG A 81 -2.18 6.96 13.93
N LEU A 82 -2.66 5.95 13.22
CA LEU A 82 -2.38 4.54 13.55
C LEU A 82 -0.90 4.18 13.41
N HIS A 83 -0.24 4.73 12.40
CA HIS A 83 1.20 4.56 12.19
C HIS A 83 2.01 5.22 13.32
N GLU A 84 1.65 6.44 13.71
CA GLU A 84 2.29 7.18 14.81
C GLU A 84 2.11 6.49 16.17
N LEU A 85 0.98 5.78 16.35
CA LEU A 85 0.66 5.06 17.58
C LEU A 85 1.26 3.64 17.63
N GLY A 86 1.87 3.15 16.55
CA GLY A 86 2.47 1.81 16.50
C GLY A 86 1.46 0.66 16.65
N THR A 87 0.15 0.94 16.52
CA THR A 87 -0.89 -0.03 16.82
C THR A 87 -1.20 -0.86 15.57
N GLN A 88 -0.81 -2.13 15.60
CA GLN A 88 -1.20 -3.14 14.62
C GLN A 88 -2.73 -3.31 14.68
N VAL A 89 -3.46 -2.70 13.75
CA VAL A 89 -4.93 -2.76 13.77
C VAL A 89 -5.40 -4.09 13.19
N SER A 90 -5.55 -5.07 14.06
CA SER A 90 -6.28 -6.30 13.73
C SER A 90 -7.75 -5.97 13.52
N VAL A 91 -8.17 -5.69 12.27
CA VAL A 91 -9.60 -5.70 11.91
C VAL A 91 -10.02 -7.16 11.73
N THR A 92 -10.40 -7.79 12.84
CA THR A 92 -11.20 -9.02 12.82
C THR A 92 -12.57 -8.68 12.26
N ARG A 93 -12.96 -9.34 11.16
CA ARG A 93 -14.31 -9.27 10.60
C ARG A 93 -15.00 -10.59 10.92
N ASP A 94 -16.10 -10.50 11.68
CA ASP A 94 -17.11 -11.55 11.89
C ASP A 94 -17.72 -11.97 10.55
#